data_AF-A0A820BPS8-F1
#
_entry.id   AF-A0A820BPS8-F1
#
_cell.length_a   1.000
_cell.length_b   1.000
_cell.length_c   1.000
_cell.angle_alpha   90.00
_cell.angle_beta   90.00
_cell.angle_gamma   90.00
#
_symmetry.space_group_name_H-M   'P 1'
#
loop_
_entity.id
_entity.type
_entity.pdbx_description
1 polymer ?
#
loop_
_entity_poly.entity_id
_entity_poly.type
_entity_poly.pdbx_seq_one_letter_code
_entity_poly.pdbx_strand_id
1 'polypeptide(L)'
;MNIITIFLTISAALLTGTLSADAPNWLGIYNVDDSCNQAECCCLSEQTTISKAENSQLLVTANVAGVPCQQQLNGSTTISVLLPIPQDKSGFQITTDFLGTYNRFTLSADSQYIAHVNLQSPRCSAMARRVVSNWLGTFNVDDSCNQVECCCLSEQATISKLSDTQLLVTTRVAGETCKAQLNGSTTIEVPIPIPQDKNGFQITTNFLGTNNRFTLTYDNQYVANVNLQHPICSGMGRRSS
;
A
#
# COMPACT_ATOMS: atom_id res chain seq x y z
N MET A 1 -15.56 -4.57 -32.35
CA MET A 1 -15.26 -4.36 -30.92
C MET A 1 -13.80 -3.95 -30.87
N ASN A 2 -13.52 -2.64 -30.91
CA ASN A 2 -12.16 -2.12 -31.02
C ASN A 2 -11.68 -1.67 -29.64
N ILE A 3 -10.68 -2.36 -29.10
CA ILE A 3 -9.94 -1.92 -27.93
C ILE A 3 -8.95 -0.87 -28.42
N ILE A 4 -9.10 0.38 -27.99
CA ILE A 4 -8.16 1.46 -28.28
C ILE A 4 -7.03 1.35 -27.25
N THR A 5 -5.89 0.79 -27.66
CA THR A 5 -4.65 0.77 -26.88
C THR A 5 -3.77 1.94 -27.32
N ILE A 6 -3.56 2.92 -26.45
CA ILE A 6 -2.68 4.06 -26.70
C ILE A 6 -1.26 3.65 -26.27
N PHE A 7 -0.33 3.56 -27.22
CA PHE A 7 1.10 3.35 -26.97
C PHE A 7 1.82 4.70 -26.88
N LEU A 8 2.60 4.90 -25.81
CA LEU A 8 3.48 6.05 -25.62
C LEU A 8 4.94 5.59 -25.67
N THR A 9 5.73 6.14 -26.60
CA THR A 9 7.18 5.97 -26.67
C THR A 9 7.88 7.06 -25.88
N ILE A 10 8.66 6.69 -24.86
CA ILE A 10 9.51 7.60 -24.07
C ILE A 10 10.95 7.09 -24.13
N SER A 11 11.87 7.94 -24.58
CA SER A 11 13.30 7.66 -24.64
C SER A 11 13.91 7.60 -23.24
N ALA A 12 14.46 6.44 -22.85
CA ALA A 12 15.08 6.23 -21.54
C ALA A 12 16.55 6.67 -21.54
N ALA A 13 16.88 7.69 -20.75
CA ALA A 13 18.25 7.93 -20.31
C ALA A 13 18.53 7.06 -19.08
N LEU A 14 19.54 6.19 -19.17
CA LEU A 14 19.99 5.32 -18.09
C LEU A 14 20.73 6.14 -17.03
N LEU A 15 20.09 6.36 -15.87
CA LEU A 15 20.78 6.66 -14.62
C LEU A 15 20.59 5.49 -13.66
N THR A 16 21.67 4.75 -13.41
CA THR A 16 21.76 3.73 -12.36
C THR A 16 21.94 4.42 -11.02
N GLY A 17 20.82 4.82 -10.40
CA GLY A 17 20.76 5.23 -9.00
C GLY A 17 20.24 4.09 -8.14
N THR A 18 21.01 3.66 -7.14
CA THR A 18 20.57 2.72 -6.11
C THR A 18 19.40 3.32 -5.33
N LEU A 19 18.19 2.80 -5.52
CA LEU A 19 16.98 3.23 -4.83
C LEU A 19 17.05 2.84 -3.34
N SER A 20 17.11 3.85 -2.45
CA SER A 20 16.97 3.66 -1.01
C SER A 20 15.50 3.38 -0.64
N ALA A 21 15.32 2.49 0.34
CA ALA A 21 14.08 1.80 0.70
C ALA A 21 12.99 2.64 1.44
N ASP A 22 12.75 3.90 1.07
CA ASP A 22 11.69 4.74 1.69
C ASP A 22 10.72 5.37 0.67
N ALA A 23 10.36 4.64 -0.39
CA ALA A 23 9.39 5.15 -1.35
C ALA A 23 7.95 5.03 -0.80
N PRO A 24 7.09 6.06 -0.96
CA PRO A 24 5.68 5.95 -0.60
C PRO A 24 5.03 4.76 -1.32
N ASN A 25 4.25 3.97 -0.59
CA ASN A 25 3.48 2.89 -1.20
C ASN A 25 2.03 3.32 -1.47
N TRP A 26 1.76 3.71 -2.72
CA TRP A 26 0.41 4.05 -3.16
C TRP A 26 -0.47 2.83 -3.46
N LEU A 27 0.05 1.61 -3.46
CA LEU A 27 -0.77 0.42 -3.73
C LEU A 27 -1.89 0.27 -2.69
N GLY A 28 -3.10 -0.10 -3.10
CA GLY A 28 -4.23 -0.35 -2.22
C GLY A 28 -5.56 0.19 -2.74
N ILE A 29 -6.56 0.22 -1.87
CA ILE A 29 -7.93 0.64 -2.17
C ILE A 29 -8.20 1.99 -1.52
N TYR A 30 -8.88 2.87 -2.25
CA TYR A 30 -9.25 4.22 -1.86
C TYR A 30 -10.75 4.43 -2.07
N ASN A 31 -11.47 4.88 -1.05
CA ASN A 31 -12.87 5.27 -1.14
C ASN A 31 -12.94 6.66 -1.75
N VAL A 32 -13.65 6.76 -2.87
CA VAL A 32 -13.92 8.03 -3.54
C VAL A 32 -14.88 8.85 -2.69
N ASP A 33 -14.64 10.15 -2.58
CA ASP A 33 -15.52 11.09 -1.91
C ASP A 33 -16.65 11.57 -2.83
N ASP A 34 -17.70 12.12 -2.22
CA ASP A 34 -18.85 12.63 -2.96
C ASP A 34 -18.63 14.07 -3.48
N SER A 35 -17.36 14.47 -3.68
CA SER A 35 -17.01 15.84 -4.10
C SER A 35 -17.30 16.12 -5.58
N CYS A 36 -17.50 15.08 -6.39
CA CYS A 36 -17.75 15.22 -7.83
C CYS A 36 -19.25 15.25 -8.15
N ASN A 37 -19.67 16.22 -8.98
CA ASN A 37 -21.07 16.37 -9.38
C ASN A 37 -21.49 15.38 -10.48
N GLN A 38 -22.07 14.25 -10.11
CA GLN A 38 -22.50 13.19 -11.04
C GLN A 38 -23.61 13.62 -12.03
N ALA A 39 -24.32 14.72 -11.79
CA ALA A 39 -25.33 15.23 -12.72
C ALA A 39 -24.71 15.88 -13.97
N GLU A 40 -23.52 16.48 -13.81
CA GLU A 40 -22.86 17.28 -14.85
C GLU A 40 -21.53 16.67 -15.31
N CYS A 41 -20.96 15.75 -14.54
CA CYS A 41 -19.62 15.20 -14.74
C CYS A 41 -19.64 13.68 -14.80
N CYS A 42 -18.64 13.11 -15.48
CA CYS A 42 -18.29 11.72 -15.30
C CYS A 42 -17.36 11.59 -14.09
N CYS A 43 -17.88 11.07 -12.98
CA CYS A 43 -17.21 11.06 -11.70
C CYS A 43 -16.64 9.68 -11.39
N LEU A 44 -15.52 9.63 -10.68
CA LEU A 44 -15.11 8.41 -9.98
C LEU A 44 -16.21 8.05 -8.96
N SER A 45 -16.45 6.76 -8.76
CA SER A 45 -17.45 6.26 -7.81
C SER A 45 -16.92 5.12 -6.96
N GLU A 46 -17.50 4.97 -5.76
CA GLU A 46 -17.22 3.89 -4.82
C GLU A 46 -15.73 3.81 -4.43
N GLN A 47 -14.95 3.00 -5.15
CA GLN A 47 -13.57 2.69 -4.85
C GLN A 47 -12.67 2.83 -6.06
N THR A 48 -11.46 3.33 -5.79
CA THR A 48 -10.32 3.33 -6.70
C THR A 48 -9.25 2.39 -6.15
N THR A 49 -8.72 1.52 -7.00
CA THR A 49 -7.64 0.59 -6.66
C THR A 49 -6.37 1.01 -7.38
N ILE A 50 -5.26 1.06 -6.65
CA ILE A 50 -3.92 1.22 -7.21
C ILE A 50 -3.19 -0.12 -7.06
N SER A 51 -2.76 -0.67 -8.18
CA SER A 51 -2.00 -1.93 -8.27
C SER A 51 -0.71 -1.73 -9.05
N LYS A 52 0.22 -2.68 -8.95
CA LYS A 52 1.48 -2.65 -9.71
C LYS A 52 1.20 -3.20 -11.12
N ALA A 53 1.63 -2.47 -12.15
CA ALA A 53 1.64 -2.93 -13.53
C ALA A 53 3.05 -3.41 -13.94
N GLU A 54 3.19 -3.96 -15.14
CA GLU A 54 4.50 -4.25 -15.72
C GLU A 54 5.32 -2.96 -15.96
N ASN A 55 6.65 -3.05 -15.97
CA ASN A 55 7.57 -1.96 -16.37
C ASN A 55 7.50 -0.65 -15.54
N SER A 56 7.48 -0.75 -14.21
CA SER A 56 7.57 0.42 -13.32
C SER A 56 6.40 1.41 -13.44
N GLN A 57 5.18 0.89 -13.60
CA GLN A 57 3.95 1.68 -13.64
C GLN A 57 2.97 1.24 -12.55
N LEU A 58 2.13 2.18 -12.13
CA LEU A 58 0.97 1.95 -11.29
C LEU A 58 -0.27 1.87 -12.19
N LEU A 59 -1.07 0.82 -12.02
CA LEU A 59 -2.39 0.71 -12.63
C LEU A 59 -3.43 1.22 -11.64
N VAL A 60 -4.05 2.35 -11.97
CA VAL A 60 -5.17 2.93 -11.23
C VAL A 60 -6.46 2.51 -11.91
N THR A 61 -7.26 1.70 -11.24
CA THR A 61 -8.57 1.24 -11.72
C THR A 61 -9.66 1.83 -10.83
N ALA A 62 -10.71 2.38 -11.43
CA ALA A 62 -11.82 2.97 -10.69
C ALA A 62 -13.15 2.71 -11.39
N ASN A 63 -14.22 2.68 -10.59
CA ASN A 63 -15.57 2.77 -11.11
C ASN A 63 -15.89 4.24 -11.42
N VAL A 64 -16.80 4.44 -12.37
CA VAL A 64 -17.32 5.77 -12.72
C VAL A 64 -18.84 5.81 -12.75
N ALA A 65 -19.38 6.95 -12.36
CA ALA A 65 -20.80 7.23 -12.36
C ALA A 65 -21.08 8.66 -12.86
N GLY A 66 -22.24 8.83 -13.48
CA GLY A 66 -22.72 10.11 -14.00
C GLY A 66 -23.28 10.00 -15.41
N VAL A 67 -24.23 10.87 -15.74
CA VAL A 67 -24.91 10.88 -17.05
C VAL A 67 -23.91 11.02 -18.21
N PRO A 68 -22.87 11.89 -18.13
CA PRO A 68 -21.87 12.01 -19.19
C PRO A 68 -21.03 10.74 -19.40
N CYS A 69 -20.82 9.91 -18.37
CA CYS A 69 -19.99 8.69 -18.48
C CYS A 69 -20.55 7.71 -19.49
N GLN A 70 -21.87 7.53 -19.52
CA GLN A 70 -22.51 6.55 -20.40
C GLN A 70 -22.21 6.84 -21.87
N GLN A 71 -22.19 8.13 -22.23
CA GLN A 71 -21.88 8.59 -23.59
C GLN A 71 -20.39 8.52 -23.89
N GLN A 72 -19.54 8.92 -22.95
CA GLN A 72 -18.08 8.97 -23.16
C GLN A 72 -17.41 7.60 -23.15
N LEU A 73 -17.96 6.64 -22.43
CA LEU A 73 -17.35 5.32 -22.18
C LEU A 73 -18.14 4.17 -22.80
N ASN A 74 -19.08 4.45 -23.71
CA ASN A 74 -19.92 3.44 -24.38
C ASN A 74 -20.59 2.47 -23.40
N GLY A 75 -21.08 2.99 -22.26
CA GLY A 75 -21.69 2.19 -21.21
C GLY A 75 -20.72 1.45 -20.27
N SER A 76 -19.40 1.59 -20.44
CA SER A 76 -18.45 1.09 -19.42
C SER A 76 -18.57 1.89 -18.13
N THR A 77 -18.60 1.17 -17.01
CA THR A 77 -18.62 1.72 -15.65
C THR A 77 -17.24 1.68 -15.00
N THR A 78 -16.22 1.22 -15.71
CA THR A 78 -14.85 1.09 -15.21
C THR A 78 -13.86 1.77 -16.14
N ILE A 79 -12.83 2.33 -15.52
CA ILE A 79 -11.70 2.97 -16.19
C ILE A 79 -10.40 2.45 -15.61
N SER A 80 -9.33 2.56 -16.39
CA SER A 80 -8.00 2.21 -15.95
C SER A 80 -6.97 3.18 -16.54
N VAL A 81 -6.05 3.65 -15.70
CA VAL A 81 -5.00 4.58 -16.08
C VAL A 81 -3.66 4.02 -15.61
N LEU A 82 -2.67 4.04 -16.50
CA LEU A 82 -1.29 3.73 -16.16
C LEU A 82 -0.57 5.03 -15.79
N LEU A 83 -0.07 5.10 -14.55
CA LEU A 83 0.76 6.19 -14.07
C LEU A 83 2.20 5.69 -13.94
N PRO A 84 3.22 6.47 -14.32
CA PRO A 84 4.60 6.09 -14.01
C PRO A 84 4.80 6.01 -12.49
N ILE A 85 5.59 5.04 -12.01
CA ILE A 85 5.95 5.00 -10.58
C ILE A 85 6.74 6.28 -10.26
N PRO A 86 6.29 7.08 -9.28
CA PRO A 86 6.97 8.29 -8.89
C PRO A 86 8.37 7.97 -8.36
N GLN A 87 9.39 8.67 -8.86
CA GLN A 87 10.75 8.56 -8.33
C GLN A 87 11.03 9.50 -7.16
N ASP A 88 10.18 10.52 -6.97
CA ASP A 88 10.31 11.49 -5.89
C ASP A 88 9.42 11.13 -4.69
N LYS A 89 9.97 11.31 -3.49
CA LYS A 89 9.35 11.01 -2.19
C LYS A 89 8.38 12.10 -1.72
N SER A 90 8.41 13.29 -2.32
CA SER A 90 7.62 14.47 -1.90
C SER A 90 6.14 14.45 -2.33
N GLY A 91 5.66 13.33 -2.87
CA GLY A 91 4.35 13.20 -3.49
C GLY A 91 4.45 13.29 -5.01
N PHE A 92 3.47 12.73 -5.71
CA PHE A 92 3.47 12.68 -7.16
C PHE A 92 2.35 13.52 -7.73
N GLN A 93 2.67 14.32 -8.74
CA GLN A 93 1.69 15.03 -9.54
C GLN A 93 1.95 14.80 -11.01
N ILE A 94 0.91 14.46 -11.75
CA ILE A 94 0.93 14.38 -13.20
C ILE A 94 -0.31 15.05 -13.76
N THR A 95 -0.12 15.80 -14.84
CA THR A 95 -1.23 16.38 -15.59
C THR A 95 -1.36 15.63 -16.91
N THR A 96 -2.54 15.11 -17.19
CA THR A 96 -2.83 14.34 -18.40
C THR A 96 -4.29 14.52 -18.81
N ASP A 97 -4.56 14.27 -20.09
CA ASP A 97 -5.92 14.10 -20.56
C ASP A 97 -6.56 12.86 -19.93
N PHE A 98 -7.76 13.06 -19.41
CA PHE A 98 -8.59 12.02 -18.81
C PHE A 98 -10.05 12.35 -19.08
N LEU A 99 -10.78 11.39 -19.67
CA LEU A 99 -12.16 11.57 -20.13
C LEU A 99 -12.34 12.83 -21.01
N GLY A 100 -11.34 13.13 -21.85
CA GLY A 100 -11.36 14.25 -22.79
C GLY A 100 -11.18 15.64 -22.16
N THR A 101 -10.72 15.71 -20.91
CA THR A 101 -10.40 16.98 -20.22
C THR A 101 -9.00 16.93 -19.62
N TYR A 102 -8.42 18.10 -19.36
CA TYR A 102 -7.09 18.19 -18.77
C TYR A 102 -7.19 18.08 -17.24
N ASN A 103 -6.59 17.02 -16.68
CA ASN A 103 -6.73 16.69 -15.28
C ASN A 103 -5.37 16.53 -14.60
N ARG A 104 -5.29 16.98 -13.35
CA ARG A 104 -4.12 16.76 -12.49
C ARG A 104 -4.43 15.65 -11.50
N PHE A 105 -3.66 14.57 -11.58
CA PHE A 105 -3.65 13.49 -10.60
C PHE A 105 -2.57 13.76 -9.56
N THR A 106 -2.93 13.64 -8.29
CA THR A 106 -2.02 13.78 -7.15
C THR A 106 -2.04 12.50 -6.34
N LEU A 107 -0.88 11.90 -6.08
CA LEU A 107 -0.70 10.86 -5.08
C LEU A 107 0.04 11.45 -3.88
N SER A 108 -0.58 11.40 -2.70
CA SER A 108 -0.02 12.03 -1.50
C SER A 108 1.23 11.31 -0.98
N ALA A 109 2.21 12.04 -0.46
CA ALA A 109 3.48 11.45 0.02
C ALA A 109 3.28 10.43 1.16
N ASP A 110 2.30 10.67 2.03
CA ASP A 110 1.88 9.75 3.11
C ASP A 110 1.05 8.55 2.60
N SER A 111 0.84 8.47 1.28
CA SER A 111 0.04 7.46 0.58
C SER A 111 -1.44 7.43 0.98
N GLN A 112 -1.97 8.47 1.63
CA GLN A 112 -3.31 8.50 2.21
C GLN A 112 -4.45 8.90 1.30
N TYR A 113 -4.15 9.66 0.25
CA TYR A 113 -5.16 10.03 -0.71
C TYR A 113 -4.60 10.06 -2.12
N ILE A 114 -5.52 9.87 -3.05
CA ILE A 114 -5.36 10.23 -4.45
C ILE A 114 -6.36 11.34 -4.73
N ALA A 115 -5.93 12.37 -5.44
CA ALA A 115 -6.82 13.42 -5.90
C ALA A 115 -6.77 13.49 -7.43
N HIS A 116 -7.93 13.74 -8.02
CA HIS A 116 -8.12 14.01 -9.43
C HIS A 116 -8.76 15.39 -9.53
N VAL A 117 -8.02 16.37 -10.06
CA VAL A 117 -8.50 17.74 -10.21
C VAL A 117 -8.69 18.05 -11.68
N ASN A 118 -9.94 18.32 -12.06
CA ASN A 118 -10.24 18.80 -13.40
C ASN A 118 -9.91 20.29 -13.51
N LEU A 119 -8.93 20.61 -14.35
CA LEU A 119 -8.37 21.96 -14.44
C LEU A 119 -9.29 22.92 -15.21
N GLN A 120 -10.25 22.40 -15.96
CA GLN A 120 -11.21 23.19 -16.74
C GLN A 120 -12.56 23.30 -16.04
N SER A 121 -12.97 22.27 -15.31
CA SER A 121 -14.22 22.22 -14.56
C SER A 121 -13.97 21.68 -13.15
N PRO A 122 -13.62 22.54 -12.18
CA PRO A 122 -13.28 22.11 -10.83
C PRO A 122 -14.37 21.28 -10.13
N ARG A 123 -15.64 21.43 -10.53
CA ARG A 123 -16.79 20.64 -10.04
C ARG A 123 -16.76 19.16 -10.45
N CYS A 124 -15.94 18.82 -11.44
CA CYS A 124 -15.67 17.45 -11.86
C CYS A 124 -14.42 16.86 -11.17
N SER A 125 -13.90 17.53 -10.13
CA SER A 125 -12.80 17.02 -9.33
C SER A 125 -13.30 16.03 -8.29
N ALA A 126 -12.45 15.06 -7.94
CA ALA A 126 -12.74 14.05 -6.94
C ALA A 126 -11.48 13.79 -6.11
N MET A 127 -11.66 13.30 -4.90
CA MET A 127 -10.58 12.77 -4.08
C MET A 127 -10.99 11.40 -3.57
N ALA A 128 -10.05 10.46 -3.54
CA ALA A 128 -10.27 9.19 -2.88
C ALA A 128 -9.31 9.05 -1.70
N ARG A 129 -9.86 8.67 -0.54
CA ARG A 129 -9.11 8.43 0.69
C ARG A 129 -8.88 6.94 0.87
N ARG A 130 -7.69 6.56 1.26
CA ARG A 130 -7.35 5.15 1.49
C ARG A 130 -8.35 4.52 2.46
N VAL A 131 -8.92 3.37 2.09
CA VAL A 131 -9.97 2.69 2.88
C VAL A 131 -9.37 2.10 4.15
N VAL A 132 -8.22 1.45 4.02
CA VAL A 132 -7.42 0.87 5.10
C VAL A 132 -5.97 0.81 4.61
N SER A 133 -4.98 0.96 5.48
CA SER A 133 -3.58 0.66 5.16
C SER A 133 -3.45 -0.74 4.58
N ASN A 134 -2.77 -0.88 3.44
CA ASN A 134 -2.58 -2.18 2.82
C ASN A 134 -1.44 -2.94 3.50
N TRP A 135 -1.56 -3.31 4.78
CA TRP A 135 -0.47 -3.97 5.53
C TRP A 135 0.13 -5.21 4.86
N LEU A 136 -0.54 -5.73 3.83
CA LEU A 136 -0.01 -6.73 2.91
C LEU A 136 1.35 -6.37 2.31
N GLY A 137 2.28 -7.31 2.35
CA GLY A 137 3.60 -7.15 1.75
C GLY A 137 4.67 -7.92 2.51
N THR A 138 5.90 -7.68 2.08
CA THR A 138 7.10 -8.26 2.68
C THR A 138 7.87 -7.17 3.42
N PHE A 139 8.48 -7.52 4.54
CA PHE A 139 9.22 -6.63 5.41
C PHE A 139 10.55 -7.29 5.74
N ASN A 140 11.65 -6.64 5.41
CA ASN A 140 13.00 -7.03 5.79
C ASN A 140 13.19 -6.76 7.27
N VAL A 141 13.35 -7.83 8.05
CA VAL A 141 13.61 -7.73 9.49
C VAL A 141 15.01 -7.16 9.70
N ASP A 142 15.15 -6.25 10.66
CA ASP A 142 16.43 -5.65 11.01
C ASP A 142 17.13 -6.40 12.17
N ASP A 143 18.38 -6.04 12.40
CA ASP A 143 19.23 -6.65 13.43
C ASP A 143 19.07 -5.97 14.80
N SER A 144 17.95 -5.29 15.06
CA SER A 144 17.74 -4.57 16.33
C SER A 144 17.49 -5.50 17.52
N CYS A 145 17.11 -6.76 17.27
CA CYS A 145 16.92 -7.78 18.29
C CYS A 145 18.22 -8.52 18.62
N ASN A 146 18.51 -8.70 19.91
CA ASN A 146 19.71 -9.41 20.36
C ASN A 146 19.59 -10.93 20.17
N GLN A 147 20.08 -11.45 19.04
CA GLN A 147 20.01 -12.89 18.71
C GLN A 147 20.84 -13.80 19.63
N VAL A 148 21.74 -13.25 20.46
CA VAL A 148 22.56 -14.04 21.41
C VAL A 148 21.73 -14.45 22.63
N GLU A 149 20.80 -13.61 23.06
CA GLU A 149 20.02 -13.81 24.29
C GLU A 149 18.53 -14.06 24.00
N CYS A 150 18.07 -13.73 22.80
CA CYS A 150 16.65 -13.72 22.45
C CYS A 150 16.34 -14.65 21.28
N CYS A 151 15.06 -15.02 21.17
CA CYS A 151 14.52 -15.61 19.96
C CYS A 151 13.91 -14.49 19.12
N CYS A 152 14.62 -14.07 18.08
CA CYS A 152 14.34 -12.88 17.30
C CYS A 152 13.61 -13.22 16.01
N LEU A 153 12.82 -12.27 15.50
CA LEU A 153 12.42 -12.30 14.10
C LEU A 153 13.68 -12.27 13.21
N SER A 154 13.64 -12.95 12.07
CA SER A 154 14.78 -13.11 11.17
C SER A 154 14.35 -13.14 9.72
N GLU A 155 15.28 -12.79 8.82
CA GLU A 155 15.07 -12.74 7.37
C GLU A 155 13.96 -11.75 6.97
N GLN A 156 12.79 -12.27 6.60
CA GLN A 156 11.66 -11.49 6.13
C GLN A 156 10.39 -11.88 6.88
N ALA A 157 9.61 -10.87 7.25
CA ALA A 157 8.23 -11.03 7.63
C ALA A 157 7.34 -10.76 6.41
N THR A 158 6.27 -11.53 6.24
CA THR A 158 5.25 -11.32 5.22
C THR A 158 3.91 -11.16 5.89
N ILE A 159 3.09 -10.26 5.36
CA ILE A 159 1.71 -10.07 5.77
C ILE A 159 0.85 -10.40 4.57
N SER A 160 -0.01 -11.40 4.71
CA SER A 160 -0.97 -11.81 3.69
C SER A 160 -2.40 -11.73 4.22
N LYS A 161 -3.38 -11.78 3.31
CA LYS A 161 -4.79 -11.87 3.70
C LYS A 161 -5.08 -13.32 4.12
N LEU A 162 -5.61 -13.51 5.33
CA LEU A 162 -6.08 -14.82 5.79
C LEU A 162 -7.58 -14.99 5.49
N SER A 163 -8.37 -13.96 5.80
CA SER A 163 -9.82 -13.91 5.60
C SER A 163 -10.31 -12.47 5.44
N ASP A 164 -11.62 -12.26 5.36
CA ASP A 164 -12.20 -10.91 5.32
C ASP A 164 -12.09 -10.15 6.66
N THR A 165 -11.66 -10.83 7.74
CA THR A 165 -11.53 -10.23 9.08
C THR A 165 -10.11 -10.36 9.66
N GLN A 166 -9.21 -11.09 8.99
CA GLN A 166 -7.88 -11.40 9.52
C GLN A 166 -6.77 -11.28 8.47
N LEU A 167 -5.60 -10.86 8.94
CA LEU A 167 -4.31 -10.95 8.24
C LEU A 167 -3.50 -12.10 8.84
N LEU A 168 -2.59 -12.67 8.05
CA LEU A 168 -1.60 -13.63 8.49
C LEU A 168 -0.22 -13.00 8.44
N VAL A 169 0.45 -12.89 9.58
CA VAL A 169 1.86 -12.52 9.64
C VAL A 169 2.70 -13.80 9.64
N THR A 170 3.52 -14.00 8.62
CA THR A 170 4.41 -15.15 8.49
C THR A 170 5.85 -14.67 8.54
N THR A 171 6.66 -15.22 9.45
CA THR A 171 8.05 -14.80 9.64
C THR A 171 8.88 -15.96 10.14
N ARG A 172 10.20 -15.90 9.96
CA ARG A 172 11.13 -16.84 10.59
C ARG A 172 11.62 -16.28 11.90
N VAL A 173 11.85 -17.16 12.87
CA VAL A 173 12.62 -16.82 14.07
C VAL A 173 13.96 -17.51 14.09
N ALA A 174 14.95 -16.83 14.66
CA ALA A 174 16.29 -17.34 14.90
C ALA A 174 16.93 -16.69 16.14
N GLY A 175 17.90 -17.37 16.74
CA GLY A 175 18.61 -16.91 17.93
C GLY A 175 18.87 -18.05 18.91
N GLU A 176 19.70 -17.79 19.92
CA GLU A 176 20.16 -18.83 20.84
C GLU A 176 19.00 -19.43 21.65
N THR A 177 18.07 -18.59 22.10
CA THR A 177 16.86 -19.04 22.80
C THR A 177 15.91 -19.83 21.88
N CYS A 178 15.90 -19.56 20.57
CA CYS A 178 15.14 -20.38 19.61
C CYS A 178 15.73 -21.79 19.45
N LYS A 179 17.06 -21.96 19.54
CA LYS A 179 17.70 -23.28 19.41
C LYS A 179 17.20 -24.24 20.48
N ALA A 180 17.05 -23.74 21.71
CA ALA A 180 16.55 -24.52 22.84
C ALA A 180 15.06 -24.85 22.74
N GLN A 181 14.24 -23.98 22.13
CA GLN A 181 12.78 -24.10 22.13
C GLN A 181 12.18 -24.67 20.83
N LEU A 182 12.85 -24.44 19.70
CA LEU A 182 12.28 -24.60 18.35
C LEU A 182 13.24 -25.32 17.38
N ASN A 183 14.28 -25.99 17.88
CA ASN A 183 15.31 -26.67 17.08
C ASN A 183 16.03 -25.75 16.06
N GLY A 184 16.24 -24.48 16.42
CA GLY A 184 17.09 -23.55 15.67
C GLY A 184 16.30 -22.42 15.04
N SER A 185 15.83 -22.63 13.81
CA SER A 185 14.97 -21.67 13.11
C SER A 185 13.69 -22.34 12.64
N THR A 186 12.57 -21.67 12.89
CA THR A 186 11.25 -22.10 12.42
C THR A 186 10.49 -20.93 11.84
N THR A 187 9.59 -21.24 10.92
CA THR A 187 8.54 -20.31 10.48
C THR A 187 7.46 -20.24 11.56
N ILE A 188 6.98 -19.04 11.85
CA ILE A 188 5.86 -18.77 12.73
C ILE A 188 4.81 -18.01 11.94
N GLU A 189 3.57 -18.42 12.14
CA GLU A 189 2.39 -17.79 11.57
C GLU A 189 1.53 -17.22 12.71
N VAL A 190 1.22 -15.92 12.62
CA VAL A 190 0.42 -15.21 13.63
C VAL A 190 -0.78 -14.58 12.93
N PRO A 191 -1.99 -15.16 13.11
CA PRO A 191 -3.22 -14.52 12.70
C PRO A 191 -3.46 -13.25 13.53
N ILE A 192 -3.70 -12.12 12.88
CA ILE A 192 -4.07 -10.87 13.55
C ILE A 192 -5.37 -10.32 12.93
N PRO A 193 -6.25 -9.69 13.72
CA PRO A 193 -7.45 -9.05 13.17
C PRO A 193 -7.06 -7.91 12.23
N ILE A 194 -7.87 -7.69 11.19
CA ILE A 194 -7.71 -6.52 10.32
C ILE A 194 -7.98 -5.26 11.15
N PRO A 195 -7.00 -4.35 11.27
CA PRO A 195 -7.15 -3.15 12.08
C PRO A 195 -8.28 -2.27 11.54
N GLN A 196 -9.14 -1.80 12.46
CA GLN A 196 -10.29 -0.96 12.14
C GLN A 196 -9.99 0.54 12.30
N ASP A 197 -8.84 0.89 12.90
CA ASP A 197 -8.45 2.28 13.19
C ASP A 197 -7.37 2.79 12.22
N LYS A 198 -7.42 4.10 11.94
CA LYS A 198 -6.59 4.85 11.00
C LYS A 198 -5.25 5.31 11.60
N ASN A 199 -5.00 5.09 12.88
CA ASN A 199 -3.81 5.61 13.58
C ASN A 199 -2.69 4.57 13.78
N GLY A 200 -2.71 3.49 13.00
CA GLY A 200 -1.82 2.35 13.17
C GLY A 200 -2.43 1.28 14.09
N PHE A 201 -1.92 0.06 13.98
CA PHE A 201 -2.44 -1.07 14.73
C PHE A 201 -1.45 -1.49 15.81
N GLN A 202 -1.95 -1.71 17.02
CA GLN A 202 -1.19 -2.35 18.09
C GLN A 202 -2.00 -3.51 18.66
N ILE A 203 -1.39 -4.70 18.71
CA ILE A 203 -1.93 -5.86 19.42
C ILE A 203 -0.89 -6.39 20.38
N THR A 204 -1.32 -6.72 21.59
CA THR A 204 -0.48 -7.47 22.52
C THR A 204 -0.86 -8.94 22.41
N THR A 205 0.11 -9.79 22.08
CA THR A 205 -0.08 -11.24 22.01
C THR A 205 1.09 -11.94 22.68
N ASN A 206 0.87 -13.18 23.11
CA ASN A 206 1.95 -14.02 23.57
C ASN A 206 2.71 -14.54 22.35
N PHE A 207 4.01 -14.29 22.30
CA PHE A 207 4.89 -14.77 21.26
C PHE A 207 6.08 -15.43 21.94
N LEU A 208 6.21 -16.74 21.72
CA LEU A 208 7.27 -17.57 22.31
C LEU A 208 7.36 -17.48 23.84
N GLY A 209 6.20 -17.43 24.51
CA GLY A 209 6.11 -17.41 25.96
C GLY A 209 6.22 -16.03 26.60
N THR A 210 6.59 -14.99 25.87
CA THR A 210 6.61 -13.60 26.38
C THR A 210 5.48 -12.76 25.79
N ASN A 211 5.12 -11.68 26.47
CA ASN A 211 4.10 -10.75 25.98
C ASN A 211 4.77 -9.73 25.07
N ASN A 212 4.31 -9.69 23.82
CA ASN A 212 4.89 -8.87 22.79
C ASN A 212 3.82 -7.95 22.22
N ARG A 213 4.20 -6.70 21.96
CA ARG A 213 3.38 -5.72 21.26
C ARG A 213 3.78 -5.70 19.81
N PHE A 214 2.88 -6.17 18.95
CA PHE A 214 3.02 -6.04 17.51
C PHE A 214 2.43 -4.72 17.07
N THR A 215 3.21 -3.94 16.33
CA THR A 215 2.80 -2.65 15.79
C THR A 215 2.88 -2.69 14.27
N LEU A 216 1.81 -2.26 13.59
CA LEU A 216 1.82 -2.02 12.16
C LEU A 216 1.57 -0.54 11.90
N THR A 217 2.50 0.13 11.21
CA THR A 217 2.35 1.55 10.91
C THR A 217 1.30 1.77 9.82
N TYR A 218 0.61 2.90 9.90
CA TYR A 218 -0.47 3.24 8.97
C TYR A 218 0.01 3.53 7.54
N ASP A 219 1.21 4.06 7.40
CA ASP A 219 1.90 4.25 6.12
C ASP A 219 2.42 2.92 5.50
N ASN A 220 2.25 1.82 6.23
CA ASN A 220 2.72 0.49 5.89
C ASN A 220 4.23 0.45 5.54
N GLN A 221 5.04 1.23 6.27
CA GLN A 221 6.49 1.25 6.09
C GLN A 221 7.20 0.32 7.06
N TYR A 222 6.61 0.09 8.24
CA TYR A 222 7.25 -0.67 9.31
C TYR A 222 6.28 -1.61 10.03
N VAL A 223 6.81 -2.77 10.40
CA VAL A 223 6.26 -3.66 11.42
C VAL A 223 7.23 -3.70 12.59
N ALA A 224 6.73 -3.68 13.82
CA ALA A 224 7.57 -3.85 15.00
C ALA A 224 7.01 -4.92 15.92
N ASN A 225 7.89 -5.72 16.51
CA ASN A 225 7.59 -6.62 17.61
C ASN A 225 8.40 -6.14 18.82
N VAL A 226 7.69 -5.62 19.83
CA VAL A 226 8.31 -5.13 21.06
C VAL A 226 8.02 -6.10 22.20
N ASN A 227 9.06 -6.72 22.74
CA ASN A 227 8.93 -7.56 23.91
C ASN A 227 8.77 -6.68 25.16
N LEU A 228 7.61 -6.79 25.81
CA LEU A 228 7.22 -5.89 26.89
C LEU A 228 7.96 -6.16 28.21
N GLN A 229 8.56 -7.35 28.36
CA GLN A 229 9.32 -7.72 29.54
C GLN A 229 10.84 -7.61 29.32
N HIS A 230 11.31 -7.84 28.10
CA HIS A 230 12.72 -7.85 27.74
C HIS A 230 12.94 -7.00 26.48
N PRO A 231 13.07 -5.67 26.61
CA PRO A 231 13.16 -4.78 25.45
C PRO A 231 14.31 -5.11 24.48
N ILE A 232 15.40 -5.72 24.96
CA ILE A 232 16.52 -6.22 24.15
C ILE A 232 16.12 -7.32 23.14
N CYS A 233 14.97 -7.96 23.35
CA CYS A 233 14.38 -8.95 22.46
C CYS A 233 13.35 -8.35 21.49
N SER A 234 13.31 -7.02 21.37
CA SER A 234 12.44 -6.33 20.41
C SER A 234 13.12 -6.25 19.05
N GLY A 235 12.33 -6.32 17.99
CA GLY A 235 12.81 -6.19 16.61
C GLY A 235 11.84 -5.39 15.75
N MET A 236 12.30 -4.92 14.60
CA MET A 236 11.43 -4.33 13.59
C MET A 236 11.72 -4.87 12.19
N GLY A 237 10.77 -4.70 11.29
CA GLY A 237 10.92 -4.97 9.88
C GLY A 237 10.54 -3.75 9.08
N ARG A 238 11.36 -3.41 8.08
CA ARG A 238 11.08 -2.35 7.11
C ARG A 238 10.51 -2.97 5.85
N ARG A 239 9.52 -2.34 5.25
CA ARG A 239 8.91 -2.88 4.04
C ARG A 239 9.93 -3.06 2.91
N SER A 240 9.90 -4.23 2.29
CA SER A 240 10.68 -4.54 1.10
C SER A 240 10.04 -3.84 -0.11
N SER A 241 10.85 -3.13 -0.90
CA SER A 241 10.46 -2.38 -2.11
C SER A 241 9.88 -3.25 -3.22
#